data_AF-A0A5Q4ENT7-F1
#
_entry.id   AF-A0A5Q4ENT7-F1
#
_cell.length_a   1.000
_cell.length_b   1.000
_cell.length_c   1.000
_cell.angle_alpha   90.00
_cell.angle_beta   90.00
_cell.angle_gamma   90.00
#
_symmetry.space_group_name_H-M   'P 1'
#
loop_
_entity.id
_entity.type
_entity.pdbx_description
1 polymer ?
#
loop_
_entity_poly.entity_id
_entity_poly.type
_entity_poly.pdbx_seq_one_letter_code
_entity_poly.pdbx_strand_id
1 'polypeptide(L)'
;MIFNLIVIVLVLLIAYMWTSQGLFSALIHLLCTIVAGAVAFAVWEPLAIGLLLGVHEGLAWSFALILPFLATLGVLRVACDKIIPANMEFDDITNFVGGGVFGLGAGVISVGVLVISTSFMRIPSNFLGYSPVEVDSQGSVVRSSPMWLPADMLTARFYELMSMGSFSTSTPLALRQPDVHEQAAALRITHDDSSRTTILPEDFTILSRYTVLADNVRDLTSDSFNIGPDGNPRPQTVKLISGDSPPAGSRIEGFVIRFGSGARESSGQIVIGPSQIRLVGRRGDEAVTMHPIAVVSRAAGDALAAGRFRFDAPNIFVPSVGGATEAIMAFEFVVPPDVEPLDIRVKNIRRAVSALPAAEEFNPAARDQSIRTLALLGQAGAAVENLDRSDVVTVPADITFGSRNTRVITTNTRLPQPIQSGAVAGIQTNDDKEITRADSLIESRQMRHDIPRQLQITTFFTSTDTRLLMTNVSVESPLSLVGRVELNEPTPILIDDLGQTYTPVGYMFTDNSDIRMYYDPGRPVSSMNQLPTLTRTRPDQELRLIYRISRNVNIVELAVGDRVIFQFSPPMRVN
;
A
#
# COMPACT_ATOMS: atom_id res chain seq x y z
N MET A 1 15.76 -2.30 -23.04
CA MET A 1 16.76 -1.78 -24.02
C MET A 1 16.48 -0.36 -24.46
N ILE A 2 15.24 0.00 -24.82
CA ILE A 2 14.89 1.38 -25.25
C ILE A 2 15.23 2.40 -24.15
N PHE A 3 14.92 2.08 -22.90
CA PHE A 3 15.22 2.98 -21.77
C PHE A 3 16.70 3.32 -21.65
N ASN A 4 17.59 2.32 -21.80
CA ASN A 4 19.05 2.52 -21.76
C ASN A 4 19.51 3.53 -22.82
N LEU A 5 18.98 3.43 -24.05
CA LEU A 5 19.32 4.36 -25.13
C LEU A 5 18.88 5.79 -24.81
N ILE A 6 17.68 5.96 -24.26
CA ILE A 6 17.17 7.27 -23.84
C ILE A 6 18.08 7.88 -22.78
N VAL A 7 18.45 7.12 -21.74
CA VAL A 7 19.34 7.58 -20.66
C VAL A 7 20.70 8.02 -21.22
N ILE A 8 21.32 7.21 -22.08
CA ILE A 8 22.62 7.54 -22.70
C ILE A 8 22.51 8.81 -23.54
N VAL A 9 21.49 8.92 -24.40
CA VAL A 9 21.29 10.10 -25.26
C VAL A 9 21.08 11.37 -24.43
N LEU A 10 20.29 11.31 -23.36
CA LEU A 10 20.08 12.45 -22.47
C LEU A 10 21.37 12.89 -21.77
N VAL A 11 22.15 11.94 -21.25
CA VAL A 11 23.45 12.27 -20.60
C VAL A 11 24.42 12.88 -21.61
N LEU A 12 24.54 12.30 -22.81
CA LEU A 12 25.42 12.82 -23.86
C LEU A 12 24.95 14.19 -24.39
N LEU A 13 23.64 14.42 -24.48
CA LEU A 13 23.10 15.72 -24.87
C LEU A 13 23.46 16.80 -23.84
N ILE A 14 23.31 16.51 -22.55
CA ILE A 14 23.71 17.45 -21.48
C ILE A 14 25.21 17.70 -21.54
N ALA A 15 26.03 16.65 -21.67
CA ALA A 15 27.48 16.79 -21.80
C ALA A 15 27.86 17.66 -23.01
N TYR A 16 27.25 17.42 -24.17
CA TYR A 16 27.47 18.18 -25.40
C TYR A 16 27.02 19.65 -25.27
N MET A 17 25.90 19.93 -24.61
CA MET A 17 25.47 21.31 -24.37
C MET A 17 26.52 22.06 -23.54
N TRP A 18 27.14 21.41 -22.55
CA TRP A 18 28.14 22.04 -21.69
C TRP A 18 29.53 22.17 -22.31
N THR A 19 29.89 21.35 -23.32
CA THR A 19 31.15 21.57 -24.07
C THR A 19 31.13 22.92 -24.80
N SER A 20 29.95 23.41 -25.22
CA SER A 20 29.79 24.71 -25.88
C SER A 20 29.87 25.92 -24.93
N GLN A 21 29.70 25.71 -23.62
CA GLN A 21 29.66 26.77 -22.61
C GLN A 21 31.01 26.99 -21.89
N GLY A 22 31.97 26.10 -22.12
CA GLY A 22 33.31 26.14 -21.52
C GLY A 22 33.40 25.51 -20.12
N LEU A 23 34.64 25.33 -19.67
CA LEU A 23 35.00 24.57 -18.48
C LEU A 23 34.38 25.13 -17.19
N PHE A 24 34.56 26.43 -16.93
CA PHE A 24 34.17 27.04 -15.66
C PHE A 24 32.66 27.10 -15.48
N SER A 25 31.91 27.41 -16.55
CA SER A 25 30.45 27.39 -16.53
C SER A 25 29.90 25.98 -16.24
N ALA A 26 30.47 24.94 -16.87
CA ALA A 26 30.10 23.55 -16.65
C ALA A 26 30.43 23.07 -15.22
N LEU A 27 31.57 23.47 -14.66
CA LEU A 27 31.94 23.18 -13.26
C LEU A 27 30.93 23.79 -12.28
N ILE A 28 30.59 25.07 -12.45
CA ILE A 28 29.59 25.74 -11.61
C ILE A 28 28.25 25.01 -11.71
N HIS A 29 27.84 24.62 -12.92
CA HIS A 29 26.60 23.88 -13.11
C HIS A 29 26.60 22.52 -12.43
N LEU A 30 27.72 21.77 -12.48
CA LEU A 30 27.86 20.52 -11.75
C LEU A 30 27.71 20.75 -10.24
N LEU A 31 28.37 21.77 -9.69
CA LEU A 31 28.25 22.09 -8.26
C LEU A 31 26.81 22.44 -7.88
N CYS A 32 26.11 23.24 -8.70
CA CYS A 32 24.69 23.54 -8.51
C CYS A 32 23.85 22.26 -8.53
N THR A 33 24.16 21.34 -9.46
CA THR A 33 23.46 20.05 -9.60
C THR A 33 23.65 19.15 -8.40
N ILE A 34 24.87 19.09 -7.85
CA ILE A 34 25.20 18.34 -6.63
C ILE A 34 24.42 18.90 -5.43
N VAL A 35 24.41 20.22 -5.24
CA VAL A 35 23.69 20.86 -4.13
C VAL A 35 22.18 20.67 -4.31
N ALA A 36 21.66 20.83 -5.53
CA ALA A 36 20.24 20.66 -5.82
C ALA A 36 19.76 19.23 -5.52
N GLY A 37 20.53 18.20 -5.88
CA GLY A 37 20.15 16.82 -5.54
C GLY A 37 20.26 16.53 -4.05
N ALA A 38 21.25 17.09 -3.34
CA ALA A 38 21.33 16.94 -1.89
C ALA A 38 20.11 17.53 -1.18
N VAL A 39 19.68 18.74 -1.58
CA VAL A 39 18.44 19.36 -1.08
C VAL A 39 17.22 18.50 -1.44
N ALA A 40 17.15 18.01 -2.68
CA ALA A 40 16.03 17.19 -3.13
C ALA A 40 15.87 15.93 -2.28
N PHE A 41 16.95 15.15 -2.07
CA PHE A 41 16.90 13.95 -1.22
C PHE A 41 16.62 14.27 0.25
N ALA A 42 17.07 15.42 0.77
CA ALA A 42 16.81 15.82 2.15
C ALA A 42 15.33 16.13 2.42
N VAL A 43 14.64 16.80 1.47
CA VAL A 43 13.22 17.18 1.63
C VAL A 43 12.24 16.15 1.07
N TRP A 44 12.73 15.13 0.37
CA TRP A 44 11.95 14.18 -0.41
C TRP A 44 10.85 13.48 0.41
N GLU A 45 11.20 12.84 1.52
CA GLU A 45 10.26 12.08 2.34
C GLU A 45 9.24 12.99 3.06
N PRO A 46 9.63 14.11 3.71
CA PRO A 46 8.67 15.06 4.27
C PRO A 46 7.71 15.65 3.24
N LEU A 47 8.18 15.96 2.03
CA LEU A 47 7.35 16.52 0.98
C LEU A 47 6.36 15.48 0.41
N ALA A 48 6.82 14.24 0.23
CA ALA A 48 5.96 13.14 -0.22
C ALA A 48 4.83 12.89 0.79
N ILE A 49 5.17 12.73 2.07
CA ILE A 49 4.22 12.37 3.14
C ILE A 49 3.33 13.54 3.53
N GLY A 50 3.92 14.70 3.81
CA GLY A 50 3.22 15.83 4.40
C GLY A 50 2.36 16.64 3.41
N LEU A 51 2.68 16.62 2.12
CA LEU A 51 2.02 17.47 1.12
C LEU A 51 1.36 16.68 -0.02
N LEU A 52 2.07 15.72 -0.62
CA LEU A 52 1.66 15.16 -1.91
C LEU A 52 0.84 13.88 -1.80
N LEU A 53 1.04 13.06 -0.76
CA LEU A 53 0.33 11.80 -0.55
C LEU A 53 -1.20 11.99 -0.42
N GLY A 54 -1.63 13.08 0.23
CA GLY A 54 -3.05 13.44 0.34
C GLY A 54 -3.69 13.95 -0.95
N VAL A 55 -2.89 14.36 -1.95
CA VAL A 55 -3.38 14.88 -3.24
C VAL A 55 -3.38 13.79 -4.31
N HIS A 56 -2.24 13.11 -4.51
CA HIS A 56 -2.11 12.08 -5.54
C HIS A 56 -1.04 11.03 -5.18
N GLU A 57 -1.46 9.98 -4.47
CA GLU A 57 -0.61 8.88 -3.99
C GLU A 57 0.34 8.30 -5.05
N GLY A 58 -0.13 8.13 -6.30
CA GLY A 58 0.65 7.50 -7.37
C GLY A 58 1.77 8.37 -7.97
N LEU A 59 1.78 9.67 -7.69
CA LEU A 59 2.76 10.63 -8.21
C LEU A 59 3.55 11.32 -7.09
N ALA A 60 3.08 11.20 -5.84
CA ALA A 60 3.61 11.90 -4.68
C ALA A 60 5.12 11.73 -4.55
N TRP A 61 5.63 10.50 -4.57
CA TRP A 61 7.05 10.22 -4.42
C TRP A 61 7.89 10.68 -5.61
N SER A 62 7.33 10.65 -6.82
CA SER A 62 8.01 11.12 -8.02
C SER A 62 8.20 12.65 -7.99
N PHE A 63 7.10 13.38 -7.76
CA PHE A 63 7.10 14.83 -7.70
C PHE A 63 7.82 15.38 -6.47
N ALA A 64 7.78 14.67 -5.36
CA ALA A 64 8.54 15.05 -4.16
C ALA A 64 10.05 15.06 -4.39
N LEU A 65 10.57 14.31 -5.37
CA LEU A 65 12.00 14.28 -5.69
C LEU A 65 12.36 15.27 -6.81
N ILE A 66 11.63 15.21 -7.94
CA ILE A 66 11.98 16.00 -9.13
C ILE A 66 11.70 17.50 -8.97
N LEU A 67 10.62 17.89 -8.28
CA LEU A 67 10.25 19.31 -8.16
C LEU A 67 11.26 20.09 -7.29
N PRO A 68 11.66 19.62 -6.10
CA PRO A 68 12.70 20.31 -5.33
C PRO A 68 14.05 20.35 -6.05
N PHE A 69 14.40 19.29 -6.79
CA PHE A 69 15.61 19.27 -7.60
C PHE A 69 15.60 20.38 -8.66
N LEU A 70 14.55 20.45 -9.50
CA LEU A 70 14.43 21.46 -10.55
C LEU A 70 14.34 22.89 -10.00
N ALA A 71 13.56 23.10 -8.93
CA ALA A 71 13.42 24.39 -8.28
C ALA A 71 14.76 24.87 -7.70
N THR A 72 15.46 24.00 -6.98
CA THR A 72 16.76 24.33 -6.36
C THR A 72 17.82 24.58 -7.43
N LEU A 73 17.89 23.73 -8.46
CA LEU A 73 18.82 23.90 -9.58
C LEU A 73 18.58 25.23 -10.31
N GLY A 74 17.32 25.57 -10.59
CA GLY A 74 16.96 26.82 -11.24
C GLY A 74 17.33 28.05 -10.40
N VAL A 75 17.03 28.03 -9.10
CA VAL A 75 17.37 29.13 -8.17
C VAL A 75 18.89 29.29 -8.04
N LEU A 76 19.62 28.20 -7.81
CA LEU A 76 21.08 28.23 -7.71
C LEU A 76 21.72 28.71 -9.00
N ARG A 77 21.20 28.29 -10.16
CA ARG A 77 21.75 28.72 -11.44
C ARG A 77 21.56 30.21 -11.65
N VAL A 78 20.34 30.72 -11.45
CA VAL A 78 20.05 32.16 -11.56
C VAL A 78 20.89 32.98 -10.56
N ALA A 79 21.11 32.45 -9.35
CA ALA A 79 21.95 33.10 -8.36
C ALA A 79 23.42 33.15 -8.79
N CYS A 80 23.99 32.02 -9.23
CA CYS A 80 25.36 31.95 -9.72
C CYS A 80 25.60 32.85 -10.93
N ASP A 81 24.66 32.90 -11.89
CA ASP A 81 24.79 33.74 -13.08
C ASP A 81 24.78 35.24 -12.73
N LYS A 82 24.12 35.63 -11.63
CA LYS A 82 24.14 37.01 -11.11
C LYS A 82 25.38 37.33 -10.28
N ILE A 83 25.87 36.37 -9.49
CA ILE A 83 27.02 36.56 -8.60
C ILE A 83 28.33 36.49 -9.39
N ILE A 84 28.38 35.67 -10.44
CA ILE A 84 29.55 35.39 -11.27
C ILE A 84 29.24 35.82 -12.71
N PRO A 85 29.24 37.13 -13.00
CA PRO A 85 28.80 37.67 -14.29
C PRO A 85 29.78 37.39 -15.44
N ALA A 86 31.02 36.96 -15.14
CA ALA A 86 32.06 36.70 -16.13
C ALA A 86 32.60 35.27 -16.01
N ASN A 87 32.85 34.65 -17.15
CA ASN A 87 33.42 33.31 -17.26
C ASN A 87 34.96 33.40 -17.23
N MET A 88 35.63 32.39 -16.68
CA MET A 88 37.08 32.28 -16.80
C MET A 88 37.43 31.77 -18.20
N GLU A 89 38.34 32.46 -18.88
CA GLU A 89 38.84 32.04 -20.19
C GLU A 89 39.97 31.02 -20.03
N PHE A 90 39.84 29.90 -20.73
CA PHE A 90 40.85 28.86 -20.87
C PHE A 90 41.08 28.62 -22.37
N ASP A 91 42.14 27.89 -22.73
CA ASP A 91 42.33 27.46 -24.11
C ASP A 91 41.17 26.55 -24.59
N ASP A 92 40.95 26.52 -25.90
CA ASP A 92 39.80 25.82 -26.51
C ASP A 92 39.73 24.35 -26.13
N ILE A 93 40.88 23.68 -26.01
CA ILE A 93 40.94 22.26 -25.66
C ILE A 93 40.51 22.06 -24.20
N THR A 94 41.05 22.86 -23.28
CA THR A 94 40.67 22.82 -21.87
C THR A 94 39.19 23.14 -21.68
N ASN A 95 38.66 24.14 -22.40
CA ASN A 95 37.25 24.50 -22.35
C ASN A 95 36.34 23.38 -22.88
N PHE A 96 36.70 22.78 -24.01
CA PHE A 96 35.93 21.70 -24.62
C PHE A 96 35.95 20.43 -23.76
N VAL A 97 37.13 19.97 -23.34
CA VAL A 97 37.30 18.76 -22.54
C VAL A 97 36.71 18.95 -21.14
N GLY A 98 37.03 20.07 -20.49
CA GLY A 98 36.50 20.41 -19.17
C GLY A 98 34.98 20.54 -19.18
N GLY A 99 34.43 21.26 -20.17
CA GLY A 99 32.98 21.37 -20.37
C GLY A 99 32.32 20.00 -20.55
N GLY A 100 32.93 19.11 -21.33
CA GLY A 100 32.45 17.74 -21.53
C GLY A 100 32.47 16.88 -20.27
N VAL A 101 33.57 16.89 -19.50
CA VAL A 101 33.70 16.08 -18.28
C VAL A 101 32.72 16.54 -17.19
N PHE A 102 32.67 17.84 -16.90
CA PHE A 102 31.74 18.38 -15.88
C PHE A 102 30.29 18.30 -16.35
N GLY A 103 30.05 18.51 -17.65
CA GLY A 103 28.75 18.30 -18.28
C GLY A 103 28.27 16.85 -18.19
N LEU A 104 29.16 15.87 -18.38
CA LEU A 104 28.84 14.45 -18.22
C LEU A 104 28.48 14.13 -16.77
N GLY A 105 29.25 14.63 -15.79
CA GLY A 105 28.92 14.47 -14.37
C GLY A 105 27.55 15.07 -14.02
N ALA A 106 27.26 16.27 -14.50
CA ALA A 106 25.98 16.94 -14.27
C ALA A 106 24.82 16.18 -14.96
N GLY A 107 25.09 15.66 -16.16
CA GLY A 107 24.15 14.83 -16.92
C GLY A 107 23.82 13.52 -16.19
N VAL A 108 24.82 12.80 -15.69
CA VAL A 108 24.62 11.56 -14.92
C VAL A 108 23.74 11.82 -13.70
N ILE A 109 24.02 12.88 -12.91
CA ILE A 109 23.23 13.21 -11.72
C ILE A 109 21.81 13.61 -12.10
N SER A 110 21.65 14.52 -13.07
CA SER A 110 20.33 15.03 -13.46
C SER A 110 19.43 13.93 -14.03
N VAL A 111 19.98 13.10 -14.94
CA VAL A 111 19.26 11.97 -15.51
C VAL A 111 19.04 10.88 -14.47
N GLY A 112 19.98 10.64 -13.56
CA GLY A 112 19.80 9.69 -12.46
C GLY A 112 18.66 10.07 -11.52
N VAL A 113 18.56 11.34 -11.12
CA VAL A 113 17.41 11.85 -10.34
C VAL A 113 16.11 11.67 -11.11
N LEU A 114 16.10 11.94 -12.42
CA LEU A 114 14.92 11.73 -13.28
C LEU A 114 14.52 10.25 -13.35
N VAL A 115 15.46 9.33 -13.52
CA VAL A 115 15.20 7.88 -13.57
C VAL A 115 14.69 7.37 -12.22
N ILE A 116 15.29 7.79 -11.11
CA ILE A 116 14.81 7.44 -9.76
C ILE A 116 13.38 7.98 -9.58
N SER A 117 13.14 9.25 -9.90
CA SER A 117 11.81 9.88 -9.76
C SER A 117 10.74 9.18 -10.60
N THR A 118 11.03 8.87 -11.87
CA THR A 118 10.10 8.17 -12.76
C THR A 118 9.83 6.74 -12.31
N SER A 119 10.82 6.07 -11.70
CA SER A 119 10.66 4.71 -11.17
C SER A 119 9.69 4.62 -9.99
N PHE A 120 9.41 5.73 -9.29
CA PHE A 120 8.40 5.80 -8.23
C PHE A 120 6.97 5.99 -8.74
N MET A 121 6.77 6.18 -10.05
CA MET A 121 5.43 6.24 -10.65
C MET A 121 4.80 4.84 -10.72
N ARG A 122 3.46 4.78 -10.73
CA ARG A 122 2.70 3.53 -10.95
C ARG A 122 2.72 3.14 -12.43
N ILE A 123 3.87 2.67 -12.88
CA ILE A 123 4.11 2.11 -14.21
C ILE A 123 4.44 0.61 -14.10
N PRO A 124 4.30 -0.18 -15.17
CA PRO A 124 4.61 -1.60 -15.14
C PRO A 124 6.02 -1.88 -14.63
N SER A 125 6.21 -3.04 -13.96
CA SER A 125 7.50 -3.46 -13.39
C SER A 125 8.64 -3.42 -14.42
N ASN A 126 8.42 -4.01 -15.61
CA ASN A 126 9.32 -3.90 -16.75
C ASN A 126 8.98 -2.68 -17.62
N PHE A 127 9.58 -1.54 -17.30
CA PHE A 127 9.36 -0.30 -18.05
C PHE A 127 10.41 -0.16 -19.16
N LEU A 128 9.97 -0.21 -20.43
CA LEU A 128 10.84 -0.05 -21.61
C LEU A 128 12.07 -0.99 -21.63
N GLY A 129 11.94 -2.18 -21.03
CA GLY A 129 13.00 -3.17 -20.93
C GLY A 129 14.04 -2.83 -19.87
N TYR A 130 13.66 -2.10 -18.81
CA TYR A 130 14.48 -1.81 -17.63
C TYR A 130 13.79 -2.29 -16.36
N SER A 131 14.44 -3.23 -15.64
CA SER A 131 14.02 -3.74 -14.34
C SER A 131 15.29 -4.08 -13.53
N PRO A 132 15.73 -3.21 -12.59
CA PRO A 132 16.94 -3.47 -11.80
C PRO A 132 16.76 -4.58 -10.76
N VAL A 133 15.50 -4.87 -10.40
CA VAL A 133 15.11 -5.91 -9.44
C VAL A 133 14.08 -6.83 -10.11
N GLU A 134 14.15 -8.12 -9.84
CA GLU A 134 13.17 -9.11 -10.28
C GLU A 134 12.92 -10.17 -9.20
N VAL A 135 11.84 -10.93 -9.35
CA VAL A 135 11.58 -12.11 -8.52
C VAL A 135 12.10 -13.32 -9.26
N ASP A 136 13.03 -14.06 -8.67
CA ASP A 136 13.61 -15.24 -9.28
C ASP A 136 12.61 -16.42 -9.32
N SER A 137 13.00 -17.53 -9.96
CA SER A 137 12.14 -18.71 -10.06
C SER A 137 11.82 -19.38 -8.73
N GLN A 138 12.54 -19.02 -7.65
CA GLN A 138 12.33 -19.49 -6.29
C GLN A 138 11.61 -18.46 -5.41
N GLY A 139 11.04 -17.40 -5.99
CA GLY A 139 10.26 -16.38 -5.28
C GLY A 139 11.10 -15.34 -4.52
N SER A 140 12.43 -15.40 -4.58
CA SER A 140 13.31 -14.45 -3.91
C SER A 140 13.49 -13.18 -4.76
N VAL A 141 13.44 -12.02 -4.13
CA VAL A 141 13.70 -10.73 -4.77
C VAL A 141 15.21 -10.55 -4.94
N VAL A 142 15.69 -10.47 -6.18
CA VAL A 142 17.11 -10.40 -6.52
C VAL A 142 17.42 -9.27 -7.49
N ARG A 143 18.66 -8.79 -7.48
CA ARG A 143 19.18 -7.88 -8.51
C ARG A 143 19.26 -8.60 -9.84
N SER A 144 18.80 -7.92 -10.90
CA SER A 144 18.79 -8.47 -12.26
C SER A 144 19.73 -7.70 -13.18
N SER A 145 19.17 -6.76 -13.96
CA SER A 145 19.84 -6.15 -15.10
C SER A 145 20.16 -4.68 -14.83
N PRO A 146 21.44 -4.31 -14.64
CA PRO A 146 21.82 -2.91 -14.56
C PRO A 146 21.61 -2.23 -15.92
N MET A 147 21.38 -0.91 -15.91
CA MET A 147 21.44 -0.13 -17.14
C MET A 147 22.87 -0.13 -17.71
N TRP A 148 22.98 0.04 -19.03
CA TRP A 148 24.30 0.17 -19.68
C TRP A 148 25.09 1.35 -19.14
N LEU A 149 24.40 2.47 -18.92
CA LEU A 149 24.89 3.58 -18.12
C LEU A 149 23.98 3.66 -16.87
N PRO A 150 24.43 3.14 -15.72
CA PRO A 150 23.62 3.07 -14.51
C PRO A 150 23.56 4.42 -13.79
N ALA A 151 23.00 5.43 -14.47
CA ALA A 151 22.94 6.80 -13.99
C ALA A 151 22.19 6.93 -12.67
N ASP A 152 21.14 6.15 -12.46
CA ASP A 152 20.38 6.08 -11.21
C ASP A 152 21.20 5.48 -10.07
N MET A 153 21.85 4.33 -10.27
CA MET A 153 22.73 3.70 -9.27
C MET A 153 23.91 4.61 -8.92
N LEU A 154 24.56 5.22 -9.92
CA LEU A 154 25.67 6.16 -9.69
C LEU A 154 25.21 7.37 -8.88
N THR A 155 24.03 7.92 -9.21
CA THR A 155 23.44 9.05 -8.49
C THR A 155 23.05 8.67 -7.06
N ALA A 156 22.36 7.53 -6.89
CA ALA A 156 21.97 7.02 -5.58
C ALA A 156 23.20 6.81 -4.68
N ARG A 157 24.20 6.05 -5.15
CA ARG A 157 25.43 5.78 -4.40
C ARG A 157 26.23 7.04 -4.11
N PHE A 158 26.26 8.01 -5.02
CA PHE A 158 26.90 9.30 -4.79
C PHE A 158 26.25 10.03 -3.61
N TYR A 159 24.92 10.14 -3.57
CA TYR A 159 24.23 10.80 -2.46
C TYR A 159 24.22 9.99 -1.18
N GLU A 160 24.21 8.66 -1.24
CA GLU A 160 24.42 7.78 -0.09
C GLU A 160 25.80 8.02 0.54
N LEU A 161 26.87 8.00 -0.26
CA LEU A 161 28.24 8.29 0.20
C LEU A 161 28.34 9.69 0.82
N MET A 162 27.82 10.70 0.12
CA MET A 162 27.82 12.08 0.62
C MET A 162 27.02 12.23 1.92
N SER A 163 25.92 11.49 2.07
CA SER A 163 25.09 11.51 3.28
C SER A 163 25.77 10.91 4.51
N MET A 164 26.82 10.11 4.34
CA MET A 164 27.66 9.64 5.44
C MET A 164 28.87 10.55 5.69
N GLY A 165 29.29 11.32 4.68
CA GLY A 165 30.43 12.23 4.74
C GLY A 165 30.03 13.70 4.81
N SER A 166 30.32 14.43 3.72
CA SER A 166 30.23 15.90 3.66
C SER A 166 28.82 16.47 3.82
N PHE A 167 27.77 15.68 3.56
CA PHE A 167 26.36 16.02 3.77
C PHE A 167 25.73 15.17 4.88
N SER A 168 26.53 14.82 5.90
CA SER A 168 26.05 14.02 7.02
C SER A 168 24.92 14.69 7.80
N THR A 169 23.95 13.87 8.20
CA THR A 169 22.82 14.26 9.04
C THR A 169 22.60 13.20 10.11
N SER A 170 21.73 13.45 11.08
CA SER A 170 21.32 12.43 12.08
C SER A 170 20.56 11.25 11.47
N THR A 171 20.05 11.39 10.24
CA THR A 171 19.30 10.39 9.50
C THR A 171 19.84 10.25 8.07
N PRO A 172 21.06 9.73 7.90
CA PRO A 172 21.73 9.71 6.60
C PRO A 172 20.98 8.83 5.59
N LEU A 173 20.96 9.24 4.33
CA LEU A 173 20.27 8.54 3.24
C LEU A 173 20.76 7.09 3.12
N ALA A 174 22.07 6.86 3.24
CA ALA A 174 22.67 5.53 3.17
C ALA A 174 22.11 4.56 4.20
N LEU A 175 21.85 5.00 5.43
CA LEU A 175 21.29 4.12 6.47
C LEU A 175 19.78 4.03 6.39
N ARG A 176 19.12 5.14 6.06
CA ARG A 176 17.67 5.24 6.17
C ARG A 176 16.95 4.81 4.92
N GLN A 177 17.49 5.07 3.73
CA GLN A 177 16.95 4.79 2.39
C GLN A 177 18.05 4.16 1.48
N PRO A 178 18.66 3.02 1.87
CA PRO A 178 19.67 2.39 1.04
C PRO A 178 19.09 1.92 -0.29
N ASP A 179 19.95 1.93 -1.31
CA ASP A 179 19.71 1.46 -2.66
C ASP A 179 18.39 2.03 -3.21
N VAL A 180 18.20 3.34 -3.10
CA VAL A 180 16.94 4.02 -3.48
C VAL A 180 16.53 3.76 -4.95
N HIS A 181 17.52 3.54 -5.82
CA HIS A 181 17.33 3.16 -7.22
C HIS A 181 16.67 1.77 -7.38
N GLU A 182 16.98 0.81 -6.52
CA GLU A 182 16.37 -0.52 -6.50
C GLU A 182 14.98 -0.49 -5.86
N GLN A 183 14.84 0.31 -4.81
CA GLN A 183 13.59 0.43 -4.06
C GLN A 183 12.40 0.78 -4.97
N ALA A 184 12.58 1.79 -5.81
CA ALA A 184 11.51 2.28 -6.68
C ALA A 184 11.02 1.17 -7.63
N ALA A 185 11.94 0.40 -8.19
CA ALA A 185 11.61 -0.73 -9.05
C ALA A 185 10.98 -1.90 -8.30
N ALA A 186 11.50 -2.25 -7.12
CA ALA A 186 10.94 -3.31 -6.28
C ALA A 186 9.46 -3.03 -5.95
N LEU A 187 9.11 -1.78 -5.62
CA LEU A 187 7.73 -1.38 -5.33
C LEU A 187 6.76 -1.56 -6.51
N ARG A 188 7.25 -1.56 -7.76
CA ARG A 188 6.43 -1.78 -8.97
C ARG A 188 6.09 -3.25 -9.23
N ILE A 189 6.73 -4.19 -8.53
CA ILE A 189 6.38 -5.61 -8.58
C ILE A 189 5.10 -5.80 -7.76
N THR A 190 3.96 -5.71 -8.44
CA THR A 190 2.61 -5.71 -7.85
C THR A 190 1.69 -6.71 -8.55
N HIS A 191 0.54 -7.01 -7.95
CA HIS A 191 -0.38 -8.04 -8.43
C HIS A 191 -0.97 -7.71 -9.82
N ASP A 192 -1.32 -6.44 -10.06
CA ASP A 192 -2.02 -6.01 -11.29
C ASP A 192 -1.30 -4.87 -12.02
N ASP A 193 0.03 -4.74 -11.84
CA ASP A 193 0.91 -3.64 -12.33
C ASP A 193 0.46 -2.20 -11.96
N SER A 194 -0.70 -2.07 -11.30
CA SER A 194 -1.42 -0.83 -10.99
C SER A 194 -1.82 -0.75 -9.52
N SER A 195 -1.48 -1.79 -8.74
CA SER A 195 -1.74 -1.83 -7.30
C SER A 195 -1.00 -0.70 -6.58
N ARG A 196 -1.45 -0.35 -5.38
CA ARG A 196 -0.88 0.75 -4.61
C ARG A 196 0.56 0.41 -4.19
N THR A 197 1.47 1.27 -4.60
CA THR A 197 2.90 1.23 -4.23
C THR A 197 3.21 2.02 -2.96
N THR A 198 2.23 2.79 -2.46
CA THR A 198 2.34 3.59 -1.25
C THR A 198 1.02 3.66 -0.49
N ILE A 199 1.11 3.81 0.84
CA ILE A 199 -0.01 3.98 1.78
C ILE A 199 0.29 5.16 2.72
N LEU A 200 -0.68 5.60 3.52
CA LEU A 200 -0.42 6.61 4.54
C LEU A 200 0.30 6.00 5.76
N PRO A 201 1.07 6.79 6.53
CA PRO A 201 1.72 6.29 7.73
C PRO A 201 0.76 5.73 8.79
N GLU A 202 -0.47 6.23 8.85
CA GLU A 202 -1.52 5.77 9.76
C GLU A 202 -2.24 4.50 9.29
N ASP A 203 -2.06 4.10 8.03
CA ASP A 203 -2.72 2.91 7.47
C ASP A 203 -2.09 1.59 7.94
N PHE A 204 -1.00 1.63 8.71
CA PHE A 204 -0.43 0.46 9.35
C PHE A 204 0.29 0.76 10.66
N THR A 205 0.30 -0.23 11.54
CA THR A 205 1.02 -0.21 12.82
C THR A 205 1.70 -1.54 13.05
N ILE A 206 2.91 -1.51 13.61
CA ILE A 206 3.61 -2.73 14.02
C ILE A 206 3.15 -3.07 15.43
N LEU A 207 2.57 -4.26 15.61
CA LEU A 207 2.03 -4.72 16.88
C LEU A 207 3.12 -5.38 17.73
N SER A 208 3.91 -6.26 17.13
CA SER A 208 4.94 -7.03 17.84
C SER A 208 6.04 -7.49 16.88
N ARG A 209 7.15 -7.95 17.47
CA ARG A 209 8.29 -8.54 16.79
C ARG A 209 8.62 -9.88 17.45
N TYR A 210 9.05 -10.85 16.65
CA TYR A 210 9.54 -12.13 17.13
C TYR A 210 10.77 -12.58 16.35
N THR A 211 11.56 -13.48 16.94
CA THR A 211 12.76 -14.05 16.36
C THR A 211 12.61 -15.56 16.30
N VAL A 212 12.98 -16.20 15.18
CA VAL A 212 13.08 -17.66 15.09
C VAL A 212 14.54 -18.05 14.93
N LEU A 213 14.98 -18.99 15.78
CA LEU A 213 16.33 -19.52 15.82
C LEU A 213 16.34 -21.00 15.46
N ALA A 214 17.34 -21.42 14.69
CA ALA A 214 17.59 -22.83 14.36
C ALA A 214 19.09 -23.05 14.13
N ASP A 215 19.54 -24.31 14.18
CA ASP A 215 20.96 -24.67 14.07
C ASP A 215 21.53 -24.38 12.66
N ASN A 216 20.68 -24.42 11.63
CA ASN A 216 21.07 -24.15 10.26
C ASN A 216 19.92 -23.51 9.47
N VAL A 217 20.27 -22.90 8.32
CA VAL A 217 19.31 -22.17 7.46
C VAL A 217 18.23 -23.10 6.90
N ARG A 218 18.54 -24.38 6.65
CA ARG A 218 17.57 -25.34 6.11
C ARG A 218 16.46 -25.63 7.12
N ASP A 219 16.80 -25.81 8.39
CA ASP A 219 15.83 -26.02 9.46
C ASP A 219 15.06 -24.72 9.76
N LEU A 220 15.74 -23.59 9.69
CA LEU A 220 15.14 -22.25 9.84
C LEU A 220 14.04 -21.99 8.81
N THR A 221 14.26 -22.38 7.54
CA THR A 221 13.30 -22.17 6.45
C THR A 221 12.34 -23.35 6.24
N SER A 222 12.37 -24.35 7.13
CA SER A 222 11.39 -25.44 7.16
C SER A 222 10.15 -25.07 8.00
N ASP A 223 9.00 -25.64 7.64
CA ASP A 223 7.77 -25.52 8.45
C ASP A 223 6.86 -26.73 8.24
N SER A 224 5.90 -26.87 9.16
CA SER A 224 4.87 -27.90 9.18
C SER A 224 3.65 -27.59 8.31
N PHE A 225 3.64 -26.47 7.57
CA PHE A 225 2.58 -26.11 6.64
C PHE A 225 2.84 -26.66 5.23
N ASN A 226 4.12 -26.76 4.85
CA ASN A 226 4.56 -27.18 3.52
C ASN A 226 5.26 -28.55 3.60
N ILE A 227 4.43 -29.59 3.62
CA ILE A 227 4.85 -30.98 3.74
C ILE A 227 4.88 -31.63 2.35
N GLY A 228 5.95 -32.37 2.05
CA GLY A 228 6.04 -33.15 0.81
C GLY A 228 5.13 -34.38 0.80
N PRO A 229 4.98 -35.06 -0.36
CA PRO A 229 4.26 -36.34 -0.47
C PRO A 229 4.83 -37.44 0.46
N ASP A 230 6.08 -37.29 0.87
CA ASP A 230 6.81 -38.15 1.81
C ASP A 230 6.51 -37.85 3.29
N GLY A 231 5.67 -36.86 3.59
CA GLY A 231 5.32 -36.48 4.96
C GLY A 231 6.37 -35.62 5.66
N ASN A 232 7.46 -35.24 4.99
CA ASN A 232 8.53 -34.43 5.56
C ASN A 232 8.37 -32.94 5.21
N PRO A 233 8.76 -32.01 6.12
CA PRO A 233 8.87 -30.59 5.81
C PRO A 233 9.78 -30.34 4.61
N ARG A 234 9.32 -29.52 3.66
CA ARG A 234 10.17 -29.04 2.55
C ARG A 234 10.82 -27.71 2.95
N PRO A 235 12.16 -27.62 3.04
CA PRO A 235 12.83 -26.35 3.27
C PRO A 235 12.63 -25.40 2.10
N GLN A 236 12.38 -24.12 2.38
CA GLN A 236 12.35 -23.09 1.34
C GLN A 236 13.78 -22.72 0.91
N THR A 237 14.02 -22.64 -0.40
CA THR A 237 15.24 -22.02 -0.94
C THR A 237 15.09 -20.51 -0.92
N VAL A 238 15.99 -19.83 -0.22
CA VAL A 238 15.97 -18.38 -0.04
C VAL A 238 17.28 -17.81 -0.58
N LYS A 239 17.20 -16.70 -1.30
CA LYS A 239 18.35 -15.86 -1.66
C LYS A 239 18.22 -14.47 -1.06
N LEU A 240 19.36 -13.88 -0.72
CA LEU A 240 19.47 -12.47 -0.40
C LEU A 240 19.32 -11.63 -1.69
N ILE A 241 19.14 -10.32 -1.55
CA ILE A 241 19.01 -9.41 -2.71
C ILE A 241 20.25 -9.44 -3.62
N SER A 242 21.42 -9.78 -3.08
CA SER A 242 22.67 -10.00 -3.83
C SER A 242 22.63 -11.26 -4.71
N GLY A 243 21.68 -12.17 -4.50
CA GLY A 243 21.60 -13.48 -5.13
C GLY A 243 22.25 -14.61 -4.33
N ASP A 244 22.96 -14.27 -3.24
CA ASP A 244 23.66 -15.26 -2.40
C ASP A 244 22.70 -15.99 -1.44
N SER A 245 23.06 -17.21 -1.06
CA SER A 245 22.38 -17.92 0.02
C SER A 245 22.66 -17.26 1.39
N PRO A 246 21.69 -17.24 2.32
CA PRO A 246 21.92 -16.75 3.67
C PRO A 246 23.08 -17.47 4.38
N PRO A 247 23.95 -16.75 5.11
CA PRO A 247 25.07 -17.36 5.83
C PRO A 247 24.60 -18.23 7.00
N ALA A 248 25.47 -19.14 7.46
CA ALA A 248 25.23 -19.92 8.68
C ALA A 248 25.07 -18.99 9.89
N GLY A 249 24.18 -19.37 10.83
CA GLY A 249 23.82 -18.53 11.98
C GLY A 249 22.81 -17.42 11.67
N SER A 250 22.27 -17.37 10.44
CA SER A 250 21.13 -16.49 10.14
C SER A 250 19.92 -16.87 11.01
N ARG A 251 19.06 -15.89 11.27
CA ARG A 251 17.80 -16.05 12.02
C ARG A 251 16.63 -15.51 11.22
N ILE A 252 15.40 -15.86 11.60
CA ILE A 252 14.21 -15.19 11.05
C ILE A 252 13.81 -14.08 12.02
N GLU A 253 13.59 -12.89 11.49
CA GLU A 253 12.95 -11.78 12.19
C GLU A 253 11.54 -11.61 11.63
N GLY A 254 10.54 -11.75 12.50
CA GLY A 254 9.12 -11.64 12.18
C GLY A 254 8.53 -10.34 12.73
N PHE A 255 7.74 -9.66 11.92
CA PHE A 255 7.05 -8.42 12.30
C PHE A 255 5.56 -8.56 12.10
N VAL A 256 4.78 -8.48 13.18
CA VAL A 256 3.32 -8.53 13.14
C VAL A 256 2.82 -7.12 12.86
N ILE A 257 2.14 -6.96 11.73
CA ILE A 257 1.67 -5.68 11.21
C ILE A 257 0.16 -5.71 11.11
N ARG A 258 -0.48 -4.72 11.71
CA ARG A 258 -1.89 -4.41 11.50
C ARG A 258 -2.01 -3.40 10.38
N PHE A 259 -2.81 -3.72 9.38
CA PHE A 259 -3.20 -2.84 8.30
C PHE A 259 -4.62 -2.34 8.53
N GLY A 260 -4.81 -1.03 8.43
CA GLY A 260 -6.11 -0.39 8.46
C GLY A 260 -6.80 -0.41 7.08
N SER A 261 -8.01 0.11 7.04
CA SER A 261 -8.84 0.20 5.82
C SER A 261 -8.18 1.00 4.70
N GLY A 262 -7.38 2.02 5.03
CA GLY A 262 -6.66 2.84 4.05
C GLY A 262 -5.53 2.11 3.33
N ALA A 263 -5.14 0.90 3.73
CA ALA A 263 -4.15 0.08 3.01
C ALA A 263 -4.75 -0.79 1.89
N ARG A 264 -6.09 -0.81 1.75
CA ARG A 264 -6.81 -1.64 0.76
C ARG A 264 -6.53 -1.20 -0.68
N GLU A 265 -6.54 -2.18 -1.58
CA GLU A 265 -6.56 -1.96 -3.02
C GLU A 265 -7.99 -1.62 -3.48
N SER A 266 -8.16 -1.25 -4.76
CA SER A 266 -9.49 -1.05 -5.37
C SER A 266 -10.37 -2.30 -5.27
N SER A 267 -9.75 -3.49 -5.21
CA SER A 267 -10.43 -4.76 -4.97
C SER A 267 -11.01 -4.90 -3.57
N GLY A 268 -10.76 -3.96 -2.64
CA GLY A 268 -11.21 -3.98 -1.25
C GLY A 268 -10.41 -4.88 -0.31
N GLN A 269 -9.42 -5.61 -0.84
CA GLN A 269 -8.48 -6.41 -0.07
C GLN A 269 -7.13 -5.70 0.03
N ILE A 270 -6.38 -5.97 1.08
CA ILE A 270 -4.98 -5.56 1.19
C ILE A 270 -4.16 -6.64 0.51
N VAL A 271 -3.52 -6.30 -0.61
CA VAL A 271 -2.65 -7.23 -1.34
C VAL A 271 -1.21 -6.82 -1.14
N ILE A 272 -0.37 -7.78 -0.75
CA ILE A 272 1.06 -7.57 -0.49
C ILE A 272 1.89 -8.61 -1.26
N GLY A 273 2.88 -8.12 -2.01
CA GLY A 273 3.95 -8.92 -2.59
C GLY A 273 5.28 -8.81 -1.83
N PRO A 274 6.25 -9.70 -2.10
CA PRO A 274 7.53 -9.74 -1.40
C PRO A 274 8.39 -8.48 -1.61
N SER A 275 8.19 -7.76 -2.71
CA SER A 275 8.94 -6.53 -3.00
C SER A 275 8.35 -5.28 -2.37
N GLN A 276 7.10 -5.35 -1.87
CA GLN A 276 6.39 -4.20 -1.30
C GLN A 276 6.69 -3.98 0.18
N ILE A 277 7.33 -4.95 0.83
CA ILE A 277 7.80 -4.84 2.20
C ILE A 277 9.30 -5.12 2.22
N ARG A 278 10.05 -4.31 2.96
CA ARG A 278 11.49 -4.48 3.13
C ARG A 278 11.92 -4.21 4.55
N LEU A 279 12.90 -4.99 5.01
CA LEU A 279 13.62 -4.75 6.25
C LEU A 279 14.96 -4.11 5.90
N VAL A 280 15.26 -2.97 6.51
CA VAL A 280 16.55 -2.32 6.45
C VAL A 280 17.29 -2.64 7.73
N GLY A 281 18.43 -3.30 7.60
CA GLY A 281 19.34 -3.59 8.70
C GLY A 281 20.68 -2.88 8.53
N ARG A 282 21.50 -2.97 9.56
CA ARG A 282 22.85 -2.40 9.61
C ARG A 282 23.88 -3.50 9.84
N ARG A 283 24.92 -3.50 9.02
CA ARG A 283 26.13 -4.32 9.13
C ARG A 283 27.32 -3.37 9.25
N GLY A 284 27.80 -3.16 10.47
CA GLY A 284 28.80 -2.11 10.73
C GLY A 284 28.26 -0.72 10.35
N ASP A 285 28.87 -0.08 9.35
CA ASP A 285 28.43 1.21 8.81
C ASP A 285 27.63 1.08 7.49
N GLU A 286 27.46 -0.14 6.98
CA GLU A 286 26.70 -0.40 5.77
C GLU A 286 25.25 -0.78 6.09
N ALA A 287 24.32 -0.29 5.27
CA ALA A 287 22.94 -0.72 5.34
C ALA A 287 22.68 -1.90 4.39
N VAL A 288 21.87 -2.84 4.86
CA VAL A 288 21.51 -4.06 4.12
C VAL A 288 20.00 -4.13 3.99
N THR A 289 19.52 -4.29 2.76
CA THR A 289 18.08 -4.49 2.48
C THR A 289 17.75 -5.97 2.39
N MET A 290 16.67 -6.38 3.07
CA MET A 290 16.16 -7.75 3.06
C MET A 290 14.68 -7.75 2.71
N HIS A 291 14.24 -8.78 1.98
CA HIS A 291 12.85 -9.00 1.59
C HIS A 291 12.25 -10.16 2.39
N PRO A 292 10.92 -10.16 2.63
CA PRO A 292 10.27 -11.23 3.36
C PRO A 292 10.32 -12.54 2.55
N ILE A 293 10.47 -13.65 3.27
CA ILE A 293 10.45 -15.01 2.71
C ILE A 293 9.09 -15.67 2.87
N ALA A 294 8.29 -15.19 3.81
CA ALA A 294 6.95 -15.68 4.08
C ALA A 294 6.10 -14.60 4.75
N VAL A 295 4.80 -14.81 4.68
CA VAL A 295 3.80 -14.06 5.44
C VAL A 295 2.91 -15.03 6.20
N VAL A 296 2.69 -14.73 7.47
CA VAL A 296 1.69 -15.38 8.30
C VAL A 296 0.44 -14.53 8.25
N SER A 297 -0.68 -15.11 7.85
CA SER A 297 -1.97 -14.40 7.84
C SER A 297 -3.11 -15.37 8.07
N ARG A 298 -4.32 -14.84 8.23
CA ARG A 298 -5.52 -15.67 8.31
C ARG A 298 -5.71 -16.46 7.02
N ALA A 299 -6.04 -17.74 7.16
CA ALA A 299 -6.26 -18.64 6.03
C ALA A 299 -7.69 -18.56 5.49
N ALA A 300 -8.65 -18.18 6.34
CA ALA A 300 -10.05 -18.06 5.99
C ALA A 300 -10.71 -16.90 6.76
N GLY A 301 -11.71 -16.25 6.15
CA GLY A 301 -12.44 -15.14 6.77
C GLY A 301 -13.50 -15.61 7.76
N ASP A 302 -13.96 -16.86 7.61
CA ASP A 302 -15.02 -17.51 8.39
C ASP A 302 -14.50 -18.43 9.50
N ALA A 303 -13.18 -18.59 9.61
CA ALA A 303 -12.56 -19.39 10.65
C ALA A 303 -11.39 -18.65 11.30
N LEU A 304 -11.19 -18.91 12.59
CA LEU A 304 -10.02 -18.52 13.35
C LEU A 304 -8.85 -19.48 13.05
N ALA A 305 -8.40 -19.48 11.80
CA ALA A 305 -7.25 -20.24 11.35
C ALA A 305 -6.24 -19.31 10.66
N ALA A 306 -4.96 -19.46 10.99
CA ALA A 306 -3.86 -18.81 10.29
C ALA A 306 -2.96 -19.84 9.60
N GLY A 307 -2.32 -19.39 8.53
CA GLY A 307 -1.35 -20.16 7.79
C GLY A 307 -0.07 -19.35 7.56
N ARG A 308 1.01 -20.07 7.29
CA ARG A 308 2.28 -19.50 6.81
C ARG A 308 2.35 -19.69 5.30
N PHE A 309 2.30 -18.58 4.56
CA PHE A 309 2.37 -18.55 3.10
C PHE A 309 3.76 -18.11 2.68
N ARG A 310 4.45 -18.93 1.87
CA ARG A 310 5.81 -18.68 1.44
C ARG A 310 5.84 -17.86 0.15
N PHE A 311 6.89 -17.06 -0.01
CA PHE A 311 7.27 -16.47 -1.29
C PHE A 311 8.31 -17.39 -1.94
N ASP A 312 7.86 -18.52 -2.48
CA ASP A 312 8.70 -19.59 -3.06
C ASP A 312 8.52 -19.77 -4.58
N ALA A 313 7.77 -18.88 -5.21
CA ALA A 313 7.59 -18.80 -6.65
C ALA A 313 7.41 -17.34 -7.10
N PRO A 314 7.66 -17.01 -8.38
CA PRO A 314 7.36 -15.70 -8.92
C PRO A 314 5.85 -15.39 -8.88
N ASN A 315 5.50 -14.11 -8.80
CA ASN A 315 4.12 -13.61 -8.81
C ASN A 315 3.22 -14.13 -7.67
N ILE A 316 3.82 -14.47 -6.52
CA ILE A 316 3.06 -14.73 -5.29
C ILE A 316 2.70 -13.39 -4.63
N PHE A 317 1.39 -13.14 -4.55
CA PHE A 317 0.81 -12.01 -3.82
C PHE A 317 -0.19 -12.56 -2.81
N VAL A 318 -0.11 -12.07 -1.58
CA VAL A 318 -0.97 -12.56 -0.50
C VAL A 318 -2.02 -11.49 -0.17
N PRO A 319 -3.30 -11.76 -0.46
CA PRO A 319 -4.39 -10.86 -0.10
C PRO A 319 -4.80 -11.06 1.37
N SER A 320 -5.33 -10.02 1.99
CA SER A 320 -6.11 -10.14 3.22
C SER A 320 -7.37 -10.94 2.93
N VAL A 321 -7.73 -11.85 3.81
CA VAL A 321 -8.91 -12.69 3.66
C VAL A 321 -10.15 -12.03 4.27
N GLY A 322 -11.28 -12.13 3.57
CA GLY A 322 -12.58 -11.67 4.08
C GLY A 322 -12.82 -10.17 3.92
N GLY A 323 -13.86 -9.68 4.59
CA GLY A 323 -14.31 -8.28 4.54
C GLY A 323 -13.82 -7.39 5.68
N ALA A 324 -13.05 -7.95 6.62
CA ALA A 324 -12.68 -7.30 7.88
C ALA A 324 -11.98 -5.95 7.67
N THR A 325 -12.35 -4.95 8.48
CA THR A 325 -11.84 -3.58 8.43
C THR A 325 -10.32 -3.54 8.52
N GLU A 326 -9.78 -4.34 9.44
CA GLU A 326 -8.35 -4.48 9.67
C GLU A 326 -7.87 -5.86 9.21
N ALA A 327 -6.65 -5.92 8.71
CA ALA A 327 -5.97 -7.18 8.44
C ALA A 327 -4.66 -7.24 9.26
N ILE A 328 -4.45 -8.34 9.98
CA ILE A 328 -3.21 -8.59 10.70
C ILE A 328 -2.41 -9.63 9.93
N MET A 329 -1.17 -9.28 9.59
CA MET A 329 -0.22 -10.15 8.88
C MET A 329 1.14 -10.05 9.54
N ALA A 330 1.86 -11.17 9.67
CA ALA A 330 3.25 -11.16 10.10
C ALA A 330 4.18 -11.43 8.92
N PHE A 331 5.23 -10.62 8.75
CA PHE A 331 6.21 -10.81 7.68
C PHE A 331 7.53 -11.30 8.25
N GLU A 332 8.05 -12.39 7.66
CA GLU A 332 9.28 -13.06 8.11
C GLU A 332 10.44 -12.76 7.17
N PHE A 333 11.55 -12.29 7.72
CA PHE A 333 12.77 -11.96 6.99
C PHE A 333 13.91 -12.85 7.47
N VAL A 334 14.72 -13.37 6.55
CA VAL A 334 15.98 -14.02 6.94
C VAL A 334 17.03 -12.94 7.12
N VAL A 335 17.54 -12.84 8.35
CA VAL A 335 18.50 -11.82 8.77
C VAL A 335 19.85 -12.49 9.07
N PRO A 336 20.92 -12.09 8.38
CA PRO A 336 22.28 -12.54 8.69
C PRO A 336 22.68 -12.27 10.15
N PRO A 337 23.59 -13.06 10.74
CA PRO A 337 23.96 -12.93 12.15
C PRO A 337 24.63 -11.59 12.48
N ASP A 338 25.28 -10.97 11.49
CA ASP A 338 26.00 -9.70 11.61
C ASP A 338 25.15 -8.47 11.29
N VAL A 339 23.84 -8.65 11.09
CA VAL A 339 22.90 -7.58 10.72
C VAL A 339 21.95 -7.28 11.87
N GLU A 340 21.91 -6.00 12.26
CA GLU A 340 20.97 -5.45 13.22
C GLU A 340 19.78 -4.78 12.50
N PRO A 341 18.53 -5.20 12.70
CA PRO A 341 17.36 -4.55 12.11
C PRO A 341 17.19 -3.10 12.58
N LEU A 342 17.10 -2.14 11.65
CA LEU A 342 16.92 -0.72 11.95
C LEU A 342 15.48 -0.27 11.70
N ASP A 343 14.98 -0.49 10.48
CA ASP A 343 13.70 0.04 10.01
C ASP A 343 12.97 -1.01 9.18
N ILE A 344 11.67 -1.14 9.35
CA ILE A 344 10.80 -1.89 8.44
C ILE A 344 10.04 -0.90 7.56
N ARG A 345 9.80 -1.31 6.32
CA ARG A 345 9.05 -0.52 5.36
C ARG A 345 7.94 -1.32 4.73
N VAL A 346 6.80 -0.66 4.64
CA VAL A 346 5.57 -1.21 4.09
C VAL A 346 5.05 -0.22 3.07
N LYS A 347 5.00 -0.63 1.79
CA LYS A 347 4.58 0.23 0.66
C LYS A 347 5.21 1.63 0.75
N ASN A 348 6.55 1.65 0.71
CA ASN A 348 7.39 2.85 0.78
C ASN A 348 7.41 3.64 2.11
N ILE A 349 6.52 3.37 3.06
CA ILE A 349 6.51 4.05 4.36
C ILE A 349 7.43 3.35 5.35
N ARG A 350 8.27 4.11 6.05
CA ARG A 350 9.26 3.61 7.02
C ARG A 350 8.75 3.69 8.46
N ARG A 351 9.05 2.68 9.27
CA ARG A 351 8.88 2.65 10.72
C ARG A 351 10.13 2.08 11.38
N ALA A 352 10.61 2.74 12.43
CA ALA A 352 11.77 2.29 13.20
C ALA A 352 11.43 1.04 14.01
N VAL A 353 12.33 0.06 13.98
CA VAL A 353 12.21 -1.20 14.72
C VAL A 353 12.70 -1.08 16.15
N SER A 354 13.66 -0.18 16.42
CA SER A 354 14.28 -0.02 17.75
C SER A 354 13.33 0.45 18.86
N ALA A 355 12.15 0.99 18.50
CA ALA A 355 11.14 1.41 19.46
C ALA A 355 10.19 0.27 19.90
N LEU A 356 10.32 -0.92 19.30
CA LEU A 356 9.47 -2.07 19.60
C LEU A 356 9.96 -2.82 20.85
N PRO A 357 9.05 -3.48 21.60
CA PRO A 357 9.45 -4.34 22.71
C PRO A 357 10.39 -5.46 22.25
N ALA A 358 11.11 -6.05 23.22
CA ALA A 358 12.02 -7.17 22.97
C ALA A 358 11.31 -8.28 22.21
N ALA A 359 12.01 -8.86 21.22
CA ALA A 359 11.45 -9.90 20.37
C ALA A 359 11.23 -11.19 21.17
N GLU A 360 10.05 -11.79 21.02
CA GLU A 360 9.80 -13.14 21.53
C GLU A 360 10.61 -14.15 20.72
N GLU A 361 11.28 -15.08 21.38
CA GLU A 361 12.12 -16.08 20.71
C GLU A 361 11.40 -17.41 20.53
N PHE A 362 11.45 -17.94 19.32
CA PHE A 362 10.87 -19.22 18.95
C PHE A 362 11.93 -20.14 18.30
N ASN A 363 11.72 -21.45 18.41
CA ASN A 363 12.23 -22.39 17.42
C ASN A 363 11.16 -22.61 16.32
N PRO A 364 11.48 -23.20 15.15
CA PRO A 364 10.52 -23.36 14.05
C PRO A 364 9.23 -24.07 14.45
N ALA A 365 9.30 -25.09 15.30
CA ALA A 365 8.13 -25.84 15.75
C ALA A 365 7.24 -25.02 16.70
N ALA A 366 7.82 -24.26 17.62
CA ALA A 366 7.11 -23.37 18.53
C ALA A 366 6.45 -22.21 17.77
N ARG A 367 7.15 -21.65 16.76
CA ARG A 367 6.61 -20.65 15.83
C ARG A 367 5.39 -21.22 15.12
N ASP A 368 5.49 -22.40 14.54
CA ASP A 368 4.37 -23.04 13.83
C ASP A 368 3.16 -23.30 14.74
N GLN A 369 3.41 -23.73 15.97
CA GLN A 369 2.35 -23.93 16.95
C GLN A 369 1.68 -22.60 17.32
N SER A 370 2.45 -21.54 17.51
CA SER A 370 1.94 -20.19 17.80
C SER A 370 1.09 -19.63 16.64
N ILE A 371 1.42 -19.98 15.39
CA ILE A 371 0.58 -19.66 14.22
C ILE A 371 -0.75 -20.42 14.28
N ARG A 372 -0.72 -21.73 14.54
CA ARG A 372 -1.92 -22.57 14.58
C ARG A 372 -2.89 -22.18 15.69
N THR A 373 -2.37 -21.73 16.83
CA THR A 373 -3.16 -21.25 17.97
C THR A 373 -3.56 -19.78 17.85
N LEU A 374 -3.17 -19.08 16.78
CA LEU A 374 -3.32 -17.63 16.58
C LEU A 374 -2.62 -16.75 17.63
N ALA A 375 -1.82 -17.34 18.53
CA ALA A 375 -1.11 -16.58 19.54
C ALA A 375 -0.16 -15.54 18.90
N LEU A 376 0.44 -15.87 17.76
CA LEU A 376 1.38 -14.99 17.05
C LEU A 376 0.71 -13.71 16.50
N LEU A 377 -0.48 -13.83 15.90
CA LEU A 377 -1.17 -12.69 15.30
C LEU A 377 -1.98 -11.88 16.32
N GLY A 378 -2.19 -12.44 17.52
CA GLY A 378 -3.16 -11.95 18.49
C GLY A 378 -4.59 -12.24 18.05
N GLN A 379 -5.53 -12.17 18.99
CA GLN A 379 -6.95 -12.26 18.65
C GLN A 379 -7.40 -10.95 17.98
N ALA A 380 -7.96 -11.05 16.78
CA ALA A 380 -8.73 -9.95 16.19
C ALA A 380 -9.92 -9.67 17.11
N GLY A 381 -10.17 -8.41 17.47
CA GLY A 381 -11.35 -8.03 18.27
C GLY A 381 -11.10 -7.60 19.72
N ALA A 382 -9.85 -7.43 20.19
CA ALA A 382 -9.60 -6.88 21.53
C ALA A 382 -10.25 -5.50 21.78
N ALA A 383 -10.52 -4.72 20.71
CA ALA A 383 -11.26 -3.46 20.79
C ALA A 383 -12.78 -3.65 20.99
N VAL A 384 -13.33 -4.81 20.62
CA VAL A 384 -14.76 -5.15 20.67
C VAL A 384 -15.19 -5.61 22.08
N GLU A 385 -14.25 -6.12 22.88
CA GLU A 385 -14.54 -6.58 24.24
C GLU A 385 -14.97 -5.44 25.18
N ASN A 386 -14.47 -4.22 24.96
CA ASN A 386 -14.72 -3.06 25.84
C ASN A 386 -15.85 -2.13 25.36
N LEU A 387 -16.72 -2.58 24.46
CA LEU A 387 -17.83 -1.74 23.98
C LEU A 387 -18.93 -1.59 25.05
N ASP A 388 -19.43 -0.36 25.20
CA ASP A 388 -20.57 -0.04 26.05
C ASP A 388 -21.85 -0.63 25.44
N ARG A 389 -22.55 -1.41 26.26
CA ARG A 389 -23.79 -2.13 25.90
C ARG A 389 -25.00 -1.68 26.74
N SER A 390 -24.89 -0.57 27.46
CA SER A 390 -25.93 -0.08 28.39
C SER A 390 -27.25 0.27 27.69
N ASP A 391 -27.21 0.86 26.49
CA ASP A 391 -28.38 1.36 25.74
C ASP A 391 -28.69 0.54 24.46
N VAL A 392 -28.35 -0.75 24.45
CA VAL A 392 -28.50 -1.62 23.26
C VAL A 392 -29.95 -1.91 22.94
N VAL A 393 -30.34 -1.71 21.68
CA VAL A 393 -31.64 -2.16 21.16
C VAL A 393 -31.48 -3.53 20.50
N THR A 394 -32.16 -4.54 21.02
CA THR A 394 -32.22 -5.86 20.38
C THR A 394 -33.15 -5.84 19.17
N VAL A 395 -32.65 -6.27 18.02
CA VAL A 395 -33.37 -6.27 16.74
C VAL A 395 -33.43 -7.71 16.20
N PRO A 396 -34.62 -8.25 15.88
CA PRO A 396 -34.70 -9.53 15.19
C PRO A 396 -33.95 -9.51 13.86
N ALA A 397 -33.21 -10.58 13.52
CA ALA A 397 -32.47 -10.65 12.26
C ALA A 397 -33.38 -10.74 11.01
N ASP A 398 -34.61 -11.24 11.16
CA ASP A 398 -35.55 -11.52 10.06
C ASP A 398 -36.66 -10.46 9.87
N ILE A 399 -36.40 -9.18 10.19
CA ILE A 399 -37.44 -8.15 10.06
C ILE A 399 -37.73 -7.83 8.58
N THR A 400 -38.86 -8.36 8.10
CA THR A 400 -39.54 -7.87 6.88
C THR A 400 -40.76 -7.06 7.34
N PHE A 401 -40.77 -5.73 7.11
CA PHE A 401 -41.85 -4.85 7.57
C PHE A 401 -42.83 -4.49 6.43
N GLY A 402 -44.12 -4.82 6.60
CA GLY A 402 -45.27 -4.15 5.98
C GLY A 402 -45.43 -4.20 4.44
N SER A 403 -46.56 -3.68 3.94
CA SER A 403 -47.03 -3.71 2.54
C SER A 403 -46.12 -3.03 1.50
N ARG A 404 -44.99 -2.44 1.92
CA ARG A 404 -43.86 -2.05 1.06
C ARG A 404 -42.66 -2.84 1.57
N ASN A 405 -42.09 -3.70 0.74
CA ASN A 405 -40.97 -4.61 1.02
C ASN A 405 -39.64 -3.90 1.45
N THR A 406 -39.65 -3.00 2.44
CA THR A 406 -38.44 -2.38 3.00
C THR A 406 -37.84 -3.33 4.02
N ARG A 407 -37.01 -4.27 3.52
CA ARG A 407 -36.15 -5.10 4.36
C ARG A 407 -35.12 -4.22 5.05
N VAL A 408 -35.07 -4.31 6.38
CA VAL A 408 -34.15 -3.53 7.23
C VAL A 408 -32.69 -3.86 6.91
N ILE A 409 -32.43 -5.13 6.61
CA ILE A 409 -31.14 -5.61 6.15
C ILE A 409 -31.34 -6.48 4.92
N THR A 410 -30.50 -6.27 3.91
CA THR A 410 -30.58 -6.98 2.63
C THR A 410 -29.19 -7.47 2.21
N THR A 411 -29.04 -8.77 1.96
CA THR A 411 -27.81 -9.40 1.42
C THR A 411 -27.75 -9.38 -0.12
N ASN A 412 -28.72 -8.73 -0.77
CA ASN A 412 -28.80 -8.67 -2.22
C ASN A 412 -27.72 -7.72 -2.77
N THR A 413 -26.96 -8.18 -3.75
CA THR A 413 -25.97 -7.37 -4.48
C THR A 413 -26.59 -6.61 -5.65
N ARG A 414 -27.91 -6.71 -5.86
CA ARG A 414 -28.59 -6.04 -6.98
C ARG A 414 -29.03 -4.63 -6.64
N LEU A 415 -28.91 -3.75 -7.62
CA LEU A 415 -29.52 -2.43 -7.61
C LEU A 415 -31.06 -2.53 -7.61
N PRO A 416 -31.76 -1.55 -7.03
CA PRO A 416 -33.22 -1.45 -7.11
C PRO A 416 -33.73 -1.38 -8.56
N GLN A 417 -32.98 -0.71 -9.45
CA GLN A 417 -33.29 -0.59 -10.86
C GLN A 417 -32.01 -0.73 -11.71
N PRO A 418 -32.10 -1.35 -12.90
CA PRO A 418 -30.96 -1.48 -13.81
C PRO A 418 -30.52 -0.11 -14.35
N ILE A 419 -29.22 0.08 -14.50
CA ILE A 419 -28.63 1.27 -15.10
C ILE A 419 -27.97 0.90 -16.42
N GLN A 420 -28.06 1.75 -17.43
CA GLN A 420 -27.40 1.51 -18.70
C GLN A 420 -25.90 1.84 -18.59
N SER A 421 -25.05 0.90 -19.01
CA SER A 421 -23.60 1.11 -19.10
C SER A 421 -23.27 2.33 -19.97
N GLY A 422 -22.46 3.24 -19.42
CA GLY A 422 -22.08 4.50 -20.06
C GLY A 422 -23.10 5.65 -19.96
N ALA A 423 -24.31 5.41 -19.41
CA ALA A 423 -25.32 6.47 -19.27
C ALA A 423 -25.13 7.38 -18.06
N VAL A 424 -24.39 6.91 -17.05
CA VAL A 424 -24.09 7.63 -15.81
C VAL A 424 -22.58 7.77 -15.66
N ALA A 425 -22.11 9.00 -15.52
CA ALA A 425 -20.70 9.28 -15.25
C ALA A 425 -20.35 8.87 -13.81
N GLY A 426 -19.11 8.44 -13.57
CA GLY A 426 -18.62 8.10 -12.22
C GLY A 426 -18.88 6.65 -11.78
N ILE A 427 -19.45 5.80 -12.64
CA ILE A 427 -19.58 4.36 -12.39
C ILE A 427 -18.49 3.60 -13.17
N GLN A 428 -17.70 2.81 -12.46
CA GLN A 428 -16.72 1.88 -13.03
C GLN A 428 -17.24 0.45 -12.91
N THR A 429 -17.10 -0.33 -13.99
CA THR A 429 -17.53 -1.72 -14.03
C THR A 429 -16.42 -2.65 -14.50
N ASN A 430 -16.48 -3.92 -14.11
CA ASN A 430 -15.68 -4.99 -14.70
C ASN A 430 -16.22 -5.42 -16.08
N ASP A 431 -15.59 -6.44 -16.67
CA ASP A 431 -15.99 -7.01 -17.97
C ASP A 431 -17.42 -7.60 -17.92
N ASP A 432 -17.83 -8.12 -16.76
CA ASP A 432 -19.16 -8.66 -16.49
C ASP A 432 -20.23 -7.60 -16.16
N LYS A 433 -19.90 -6.30 -16.31
CA LYS A 433 -20.80 -5.15 -16.03
C LYS A 433 -21.26 -5.06 -14.58
N GLU A 434 -20.46 -5.57 -13.66
CA GLU A 434 -20.67 -5.42 -12.21
C GLU A 434 -19.94 -4.16 -11.72
N ILE A 435 -20.57 -3.44 -10.77
CA ILE A 435 -20.02 -2.21 -10.21
C ILE A 435 -18.82 -2.54 -9.32
N THR A 436 -17.65 -2.04 -9.70
CA THR A 436 -16.42 -2.13 -8.90
C THR A 436 -16.17 -0.86 -8.11
N ARG A 437 -16.57 0.29 -8.66
CA ARG A 437 -16.55 1.60 -7.99
C ARG A 437 -17.70 2.48 -8.51
N ALA A 438 -18.30 3.28 -7.65
CA ALA A 438 -19.27 4.30 -8.02
C ALA A 438 -19.12 5.55 -7.15
N ASP A 439 -19.11 6.72 -7.77
CA ASP A 439 -19.38 8.01 -7.12
C ASP A 439 -20.24 8.83 -8.10
N SER A 440 -21.56 8.73 -7.94
CA SER A 440 -22.48 9.29 -8.93
C SER A 440 -23.82 9.67 -8.33
N LEU A 441 -24.41 10.70 -8.92
CA LEU A 441 -25.83 11.00 -8.79
C LEU A 441 -26.54 10.40 -10.01
N ILE A 442 -27.43 9.45 -9.75
CA ILE A 442 -28.27 8.83 -10.76
C ILE A 442 -29.62 9.51 -10.70
N GLU A 443 -29.91 10.33 -11.71
CA GLU A 443 -31.18 11.01 -11.80
C GLU A 443 -32.26 10.05 -12.31
N SER A 444 -33.49 10.26 -11.87
CA SER A 444 -34.65 9.44 -12.22
C SER A 444 -34.82 9.23 -13.73
N ARG A 445 -34.49 10.24 -14.55
CA ARG A 445 -34.58 10.19 -16.02
C ARG A 445 -33.56 9.24 -16.68
N GLN A 446 -32.46 8.93 -15.99
CA GLN A 446 -31.42 8.01 -16.46
C GLN A 446 -31.76 6.55 -16.15
N MET A 447 -32.71 6.31 -15.24
CA MET A 447 -33.20 4.98 -14.92
C MET A 447 -34.24 4.55 -15.96
N ARG A 448 -33.81 3.74 -16.94
CA ARG A 448 -34.66 3.25 -18.02
C ARG A 448 -35.08 1.80 -17.78
N HIS A 449 -36.34 1.48 -18.08
CA HIS A 449 -36.88 0.13 -17.90
C HIS A 449 -36.55 -0.79 -19.10
N ASP A 450 -36.36 -0.23 -20.29
CA ASP A 450 -36.07 -0.96 -21.53
C ASP A 450 -34.59 -0.88 -21.92
N ILE A 451 -33.70 -1.40 -21.07
CA ILE A 451 -32.27 -1.49 -21.38
C ILE A 451 -31.96 -2.90 -21.92
N PRO A 452 -31.27 -3.08 -23.05
CA PRO A 452 -30.81 -4.39 -23.50
C PRO A 452 -29.97 -5.08 -22.42
N ARG A 453 -30.20 -6.37 -22.15
CA ARG A 453 -29.51 -7.11 -21.05
C ARG A 453 -27.98 -6.96 -21.06
N GLN A 454 -27.36 -6.88 -22.24
CA GLN A 454 -25.91 -6.72 -22.41
C GLN A 454 -25.37 -5.37 -21.93
N LEU A 455 -26.23 -4.36 -21.80
CA LEU A 455 -25.88 -3.02 -21.33
C LEU A 455 -26.38 -2.75 -19.90
N GLN A 456 -27.05 -3.72 -19.27
CA GLN A 456 -27.61 -3.56 -17.95
C GLN A 456 -26.52 -3.76 -16.88
N ILE A 457 -26.27 -2.72 -16.11
CA ILE A 457 -25.55 -2.79 -14.85
C ILE A 457 -26.58 -3.05 -13.76
N THR A 458 -26.49 -4.21 -13.11
CA THR A 458 -27.47 -4.63 -12.11
C THR A 458 -26.87 -5.03 -10.78
N THR A 459 -25.61 -5.45 -10.74
CA THR A 459 -24.97 -6.01 -9.55
C THR A 459 -23.70 -5.28 -9.18
N PHE A 460 -23.37 -5.29 -7.90
CA PHE A 460 -22.04 -4.94 -7.41
C PHE A 460 -21.11 -6.15 -7.47
N PHE A 461 -19.84 -5.92 -7.81
CA PHE A 461 -18.81 -6.95 -7.79
C PHE A 461 -18.52 -7.39 -6.35
N THR A 462 -18.46 -8.70 -6.12
CA THR A 462 -18.03 -9.30 -4.85
C THR A 462 -17.05 -10.43 -5.09
N SER A 463 -16.04 -10.57 -4.24
CA SER A 463 -15.12 -11.71 -4.29
C SER A 463 -15.79 -13.00 -3.81
N THR A 464 -15.13 -14.13 -4.06
CA THR A 464 -15.61 -15.47 -3.67
C THR A 464 -15.71 -15.67 -2.16
N ASP A 465 -14.92 -14.94 -1.37
CA ASP A 465 -14.84 -15.00 0.09
C ASP A 465 -15.70 -13.95 0.80
N THR A 466 -16.37 -13.06 0.07
CA THR A 466 -17.18 -11.98 0.66
C THR A 466 -18.60 -11.90 0.08
N ARG A 467 -19.46 -11.14 0.77
CA ARG A 467 -20.82 -10.75 0.38
C ARG A 467 -21.05 -9.28 0.71
N LEU A 468 -21.96 -8.65 0.00
CA LEU A 468 -22.45 -7.34 0.40
C LEU A 468 -23.65 -7.48 1.34
N LEU A 469 -23.65 -6.66 2.38
CA LEU A 469 -24.78 -6.46 3.25
C LEU A 469 -25.19 -5.00 3.19
N MET A 470 -26.45 -4.73 2.91
CA MET A 470 -27.02 -3.39 2.94
C MET A 470 -27.87 -3.23 4.18
N THR A 471 -27.56 -2.25 5.02
CA THR A 471 -28.38 -1.92 6.21
C THR A 471 -29.12 -0.60 5.97
N ASN A 472 -30.45 -0.63 6.09
CA ASN A 472 -31.27 0.58 6.00
C ASN A 472 -31.22 1.34 7.33
N VAL A 473 -30.64 2.54 7.32
CA VAL A 473 -30.48 3.40 8.51
C VAL A 473 -31.34 4.67 8.45
N SER A 474 -32.39 4.65 7.61
CA SER A 474 -33.30 5.77 7.39
C SER A 474 -34.13 6.14 8.63
N VAL A 475 -34.83 7.28 8.59
CA VAL A 475 -35.63 7.78 9.72
C VAL A 475 -36.71 6.77 10.17
N GLU A 476 -37.36 6.10 9.22
CA GLU A 476 -38.42 5.12 9.50
C GLU A 476 -37.90 3.70 9.81
N SER A 477 -36.60 3.47 9.68
CA SER A 477 -36.00 2.14 9.90
C SER A 477 -35.85 1.84 11.39
N PRO A 478 -36.05 0.58 11.83
CA PRO A 478 -35.66 0.14 13.17
C PRO A 478 -34.18 0.37 13.49
N LEU A 479 -33.31 0.41 12.45
CA LEU A 479 -31.89 0.72 12.56
C LEU A 479 -31.58 2.22 12.36
N SER A 480 -32.55 3.11 12.59
CA SER A 480 -32.33 4.56 12.41
C SER A 480 -31.23 5.07 13.32
N LEU A 481 -30.27 5.80 12.73
CA LEU A 481 -29.19 6.47 13.46
C LEU A 481 -29.57 7.92 13.84
N VAL A 482 -30.69 8.42 13.31
CA VAL A 482 -31.09 9.81 13.47
C VAL A 482 -31.47 10.11 14.91
N GLY A 483 -30.72 11.01 15.54
CA GLY A 483 -30.89 11.38 16.95
C GLY A 483 -30.23 10.42 17.95
N ARG A 484 -29.47 9.43 17.47
CA ARG A 484 -28.68 8.50 18.30
C ARG A 484 -27.17 8.68 18.15
N VAL A 485 -26.75 9.28 17.04
CA VAL A 485 -25.35 9.45 16.64
C VAL A 485 -25.11 10.90 16.23
N GLU A 486 -24.00 11.48 16.67
CA GLU A 486 -23.57 12.81 16.24
C GLU A 486 -22.76 12.78 14.93
N LEU A 487 -22.74 13.90 14.19
CA LEU A 487 -22.01 13.99 12.91
C LEU A 487 -20.49 13.85 13.05
N ASN A 488 -19.94 14.13 14.24
CA ASN A 488 -18.51 14.02 14.51
C ASN A 488 -18.08 12.59 14.92
N GLU A 489 -19.03 11.68 15.09
CA GLU A 489 -18.74 10.28 15.43
C GLU A 489 -18.19 9.50 14.23
N PRO A 490 -17.44 8.41 14.48
CA PRO A 490 -17.04 7.50 13.43
C PRO A 490 -18.26 6.85 12.77
N THR A 491 -18.06 6.34 11.56
CA THR A 491 -19.13 5.61 10.87
C THR A 491 -19.59 4.38 11.67
N PRO A 492 -20.84 3.91 11.51
CA PRO A 492 -21.27 2.64 12.07
C PRO A 492 -20.46 1.48 11.52
N ILE A 493 -20.17 0.52 12.38
CA ILE A 493 -19.47 -0.72 12.06
C ILE A 493 -20.35 -1.92 12.42
N LEU A 494 -20.22 -2.99 11.65
CA LEU A 494 -20.80 -4.29 12.01
C LEU A 494 -19.75 -5.15 12.68
N ILE A 495 -20.18 -6.00 13.60
CA ILE A 495 -19.32 -6.92 14.35
C ILE A 495 -19.86 -8.34 14.15
N ASP A 496 -18.97 -9.28 13.83
CA ASP A 496 -19.31 -10.71 13.75
C ASP A 496 -19.05 -11.48 15.06
N ASP A 497 -19.48 -12.74 15.07
CA ASP A 497 -19.30 -13.69 16.16
C ASP A 497 -17.83 -14.06 16.44
N LEU A 498 -16.91 -13.71 15.53
CA LEU A 498 -15.47 -13.84 15.70
C LEU A 498 -14.80 -12.54 16.15
N GLY A 499 -15.57 -11.48 16.44
CA GLY A 499 -15.08 -10.18 16.86
C GLY A 499 -14.47 -9.32 15.75
N GLN A 500 -14.68 -9.68 14.47
CA GLN A 500 -14.22 -8.89 13.33
C GLN A 500 -15.16 -7.72 13.11
N THR A 501 -14.58 -6.56 12.82
CA THR A 501 -15.33 -5.33 12.51
C THR A 501 -15.41 -5.12 11.00
N TYR A 502 -16.54 -4.62 10.51
CA TYR A 502 -16.77 -4.30 9.11
C TYR A 502 -17.23 -2.85 8.96
N THR A 503 -16.42 -2.06 8.27
CA THR A 503 -16.70 -0.66 7.95
C THR A 503 -17.47 -0.59 6.63
N PRO A 504 -18.43 0.32 6.47
CA PRO A 504 -19.19 0.48 5.24
C PRO A 504 -18.26 0.91 4.10
N VAL A 505 -18.30 0.15 3.00
CA VAL A 505 -17.56 0.41 1.76
C VAL A 505 -18.30 1.38 0.84
N GLY A 506 -19.50 1.79 1.21
CA GLY A 506 -20.35 2.64 0.41
C GLY A 506 -21.69 2.98 1.05
N TYR A 507 -22.47 3.80 0.37
CA TYR A 507 -23.86 4.09 0.70
C TYR A 507 -24.71 4.31 -0.55
N MET A 508 -26.01 4.12 -0.40
CA MET A 508 -27.03 4.56 -1.35
C MET A 508 -28.01 5.48 -0.62
N PHE A 509 -28.16 6.69 -1.14
CA PHE A 509 -29.07 7.69 -0.63
C PHE A 509 -30.11 8.03 -1.69
N THR A 510 -31.38 7.81 -1.38
CA THR A 510 -32.51 8.09 -2.27
C THR A 510 -33.25 9.32 -1.75
N ASP A 511 -33.45 10.31 -2.60
CA ASP A 511 -34.25 11.51 -2.32
C ASP A 511 -35.12 11.82 -3.55
N ASN A 512 -36.45 11.83 -3.39
CA ASN A 512 -37.40 12.14 -4.46
C ASN A 512 -37.18 11.39 -5.79
N SER A 513 -36.80 10.10 -5.70
CA SER A 513 -36.49 9.17 -6.81
C SER A 513 -35.07 9.29 -7.40
N ASP A 514 -34.29 10.30 -7.04
CA ASP A 514 -32.88 10.38 -7.40
C ASP A 514 -32.04 9.56 -6.42
N ILE A 515 -31.03 8.85 -6.94
CA ILE A 515 -30.15 8.00 -6.13
C ILE A 515 -28.73 8.56 -6.18
N ARG A 516 -28.24 9.05 -5.04
CA ARG A 516 -26.82 9.29 -4.84
C ARG A 516 -26.17 8.00 -4.35
N MET A 517 -25.15 7.54 -5.09
CA MET A 517 -24.45 6.31 -4.78
C MET A 517 -22.97 6.56 -4.63
N TYR A 518 -22.42 6.09 -3.52
CA TYR A 518 -20.99 5.97 -3.29
C TYR A 518 -20.66 4.50 -3.00
N TYR A 519 -19.69 3.94 -3.70
CA TYR A 519 -19.18 2.59 -3.48
C TYR A 519 -17.71 2.55 -3.88
N ASP A 520 -16.82 2.42 -2.89
CA ASP A 520 -15.39 2.20 -3.13
C ASP A 520 -14.84 1.28 -2.03
N PRO A 521 -14.71 -0.04 -2.31
CA PRO A 521 -14.13 -0.98 -1.36
C PRO A 521 -12.71 -0.64 -0.90
N GLY A 522 -11.94 0.07 -1.72
CA GLY A 522 -10.58 0.52 -1.41
C GLY A 522 -10.52 1.81 -0.60
N ARG A 523 -11.62 2.57 -0.52
CA ARG A 523 -11.77 3.78 0.30
C ARG A 523 -13.09 3.74 1.07
N PRO A 524 -13.19 2.89 2.11
CA PRO A 524 -14.40 2.80 2.93
C PRO A 524 -14.78 4.14 3.55
N VAL A 525 -16.07 4.32 3.83
CA VAL A 525 -16.57 5.49 4.55
C VAL A 525 -16.03 5.41 5.97
N SER A 526 -15.33 6.43 6.44
CA SER A 526 -14.66 6.41 7.75
C SER A 526 -15.31 7.31 8.81
N SER A 527 -16.14 8.26 8.38
CA SER A 527 -16.78 9.25 9.26
C SER A 527 -18.22 9.53 8.85
N MET A 528 -19.08 9.85 9.82
CA MET A 528 -20.46 10.27 9.59
C MET A 528 -20.57 11.51 8.68
N ASN A 529 -19.57 12.39 8.67
CA ASN A 529 -19.52 13.57 7.80
C ASN A 529 -19.45 13.25 6.29
N GLN A 530 -19.06 12.03 5.92
CA GLN A 530 -19.02 11.56 4.54
C GLN A 530 -20.39 11.04 4.07
N LEU A 531 -21.33 10.84 4.99
CA LEU A 531 -22.67 10.35 4.70
C LEU A 531 -23.64 11.53 4.41
N PRO A 532 -24.65 11.32 3.55
CA PRO A 532 -25.72 12.30 3.37
C PRO A 532 -26.52 12.52 4.65
N THR A 533 -26.89 13.77 4.92
CA THR A 533 -27.68 14.13 6.10
C THR A 533 -29.14 13.75 5.92
N LEU A 534 -29.67 12.92 6.83
CA LEU A 534 -31.09 12.59 6.90
C LEU A 534 -31.86 13.65 7.70
N THR A 535 -33.04 14.05 7.23
CA THR A 535 -33.89 15.02 7.94
C THR A 535 -35.16 14.35 8.48
N ARG A 536 -35.49 14.56 9.75
CA ARG A 536 -36.70 13.98 10.40
C ARG A 536 -38.02 14.43 9.75
N THR A 537 -38.02 15.56 9.05
CA THR A 537 -39.21 16.12 8.38
C THR A 537 -39.43 15.55 6.97
N ARG A 538 -38.51 14.73 6.46
CA ARG A 538 -38.56 14.15 5.11
C ARG A 538 -38.50 12.62 5.18
N PRO A 539 -39.64 11.94 5.40
CA PRO A 539 -39.69 10.48 5.49
C PRO A 539 -39.43 9.77 4.15
N ASP A 540 -39.48 10.50 3.04
CA ASP A 540 -39.18 10.04 1.68
C ASP A 540 -37.67 9.79 1.45
N GLN A 541 -36.81 10.24 2.35
CA GLN A 541 -35.36 10.02 2.28
C GLN A 541 -34.98 8.62 2.78
N GLU A 542 -34.26 7.87 1.94
CA GLU A 542 -33.76 6.55 2.29
C GLU A 542 -32.22 6.50 2.25
N LEU A 543 -31.57 6.11 3.35
CA LEU A 543 -30.13 5.86 3.41
C LEU A 543 -29.86 4.39 3.72
N ARG A 544 -29.11 3.74 2.81
CA ARG A 544 -28.60 2.38 2.99
C ARG A 544 -27.09 2.40 3.03
N LEU A 545 -26.50 1.82 4.07
CA LEU A 545 -25.06 1.62 4.18
C LEU A 545 -24.70 0.26 3.56
N ILE A 546 -23.63 0.21 2.78
CA ILE A 546 -23.16 -1.00 2.10
C ILE A 546 -21.91 -1.49 2.83
N TYR A 547 -21.95 -2.70 3.35
CA TYR A 547 -20.82 -3.39 3.98
C TYR A 547 -20.36 -4.53 3.10
N ARG A 548 -19.06 -4.82 3.13
CA ARG A 548 -18.50 -6.03 2.56
C ARG A 548 -18.09 -6.95 3.69
N ILE A 549 -18.76 -8.09 3.81
CA ILE A 549 -18.65 -8.99 4.94
C ILE A 549 -18.08 -10.32 4.46
N SER A 550 -17.29 -10.98 5.30
CA SER A 550 -16.83 -12.35 5.06
C SER A 550 -18.03 -13.29 4.87
N ARG A 551 -17.93 -14.30 4.00
CA ARG A 551 -18.96 -15.35 3.92
C ARG A 551 -18.97 -16.20 5.19
N ASN A 552 -20.06 -16.91 5.43
CA ASN A 552 -20.25 -17.88 6.52
C ASN A 552 -20.05 -17.36 7.96
N VAL A 553 -20.02 -16.05 8.18
CA VAL A 553 -19.97 -15.45 9.53
C VAL A 553 -21.36 -15.07 10.03
N ASN A 554 -21.50 -14.92 11.35
CA ASN A 554 -22.73 -14.42 11.95
C ASN A 554 -22.53 -12.99 12.45
N ILE A 555 -23.29 -12.04 11.94
CA ILE A 555 -23.29 -10.66 12.45
C ILE A 555 -24.10 -10.59 13.73
N VAL A 556 -23.47 -10.09 14.79
CA VAL A 556 -24.02 -10.05 16.15
C VAL A 556 -24.40 -8.63 16.59
N GLU A 557 -23.60 -7.63 16.22
CA GLU A 557 -23.74 -6.27 16.76
C GLU A 557 -23.52 -5.21 15.67
N LEU A 558 -24.15 -4.04 15.84
CA LEU A 558 -23.84 -2.80 15.12
C LEU A 558 -23.44 -1.74 16.15
N ALA A 559 -22.22 -1.24 16.03
CA ALA A 559 -21.63 -0.28 16.94
C ALA A 559 -21.28 1.03 16.25
N VAL A 560 -21.23 2.10 17.02
CA VAL A 560 -20.77 3.43 16.59
C VAL A 560 -19.83 3.95 17.67
N GLY A 561 -18.57 4.15 17.31
CA GLY A 561 -17.53 4.48 18.27
C GLY A 561 -17.32 3.33 19.27
N ASP A 562 -17.42 3.63 20.55
CA ASP A 562 -17.29 2.72 21.68
C ASP A 562 -18.64 2.14 22.16
N ARG A 563 -19.76 2.49 21.50
CA ARG A 563 -21.12 2.09 21.93
C ARG A 563 -21.76 1.12 20.95
N VAL A 564 -22.33 0.03 21.47
CA VAL A 564 -23.20 -0.86 20.70
C VAL A 564 -24.59 -0.22 20.64
N ILE A 565 -25.09 0.01 19.43
CA ILE A 565 -26.43 0.62 19.23
C ILE A 565 -27.48 -0.48 19.04
N PHE A 566 -27.12 -1.52 18.28
CA PHE A 566 -28.04 -2.63 17.98
C PHE A 566 -27.36 -3.98 18.19
N GLN A 567 -28.14 -4.94 18.68
CA GLN A 567 -27.75 -6.35 18.79
C GLN A 567 -28.75 -7.23 18.04
N PHE A 568 -28.24 -8.13 17.20
CA PHE A 568 -29.05 -9.03 16.40
C PHE A 568 -29.34 -10.31 17.17
N SER A 569 -30.63 -10.64 17.35
CA SER A 569 -31.07 -11.87 18.02
C SER A 569 -32.20 -12.55 17.24
N PRO A 570 -31.98 -13.75 16.67
CA PRO A 570 -30.71 -14.49 16.63
C PRO A 570 -29.64 -13.74 15.79
N PRO A 571 -28.34 -14.09 15.91
CA PRO A 571 -27.29 -13.57 15.04
C PRO A 571 -27.61 -13.77 13.56
N MET A 572 -27.27 -12.78 12.73
CA MET A 572 -27.57 -12.81 11.31
C MET A 572 -26.50 -13.57 10.54
N ARG A 573 -26.86 -14.72 9.98
CA ARG A 573 -25.96 -15.52 9.15
C ARG A 573 -25.80 -14.94 7.75
N VAL A 574 -24.56 -14.72 7.32
CA VAL A 574 -24.22 -14.29 5.96
C VAL A 574 -23.73 -15.49 5.16
N ASN A 575 -24.45 -15.90 4.11
CA ASN A 575 -24.11 -17.07 3.27
C ASN A 575 -23.52 -16.70 1.91
#